data_AF-A0A318CEJ7-F1
#
_entry.id   AF-A0A318CEJ7-F1
#
_cell.length_a   1.000
_cell.length_b   1.000
_cell.length_c   1.000
_cell.angle_alpha   90.00
_cell.angle_beta   90.00
_cell.angle_gamma   90.00
#
_symmetry.space_group_name_H-M   'P 1'
#
loop_
_entity.id
_entity.type
_entity.pdbx_description
1 polymer ?
#
loop_
_entity_poly.entity_id
_entity_poly.type
_entity_poly.pdbx_seq_one_letter_code
_entity_poly.pdbx_strand_id
1 'polypeptide(L)'
;MKKRLKNLSGEIFVLLGTVIVALAFYLVFTWGDRAVTMIEITVVEKVDNSEAGKSYYRVTADTGEEFVIQNAESQGFYAASKVFKMLEVGRTYQALVTGRRIPILGMKRNIIEAIPSP
;
A
#
# COMPACT_ATOMS: atom_id res chain seq x y z
N MET A 1 -34.62 -22.80 -32.19
CA MET A 1 -34.07 -21.48 -31.77
C MET A 1 -33.93 -21.30 -30.25
N LYS A 2 -34.96 -21.56 -29.42
CA LYS A 2 -34.90 -21.32 -27.96
C LYS A 2 -33.76 -22.04 -27.19
N LYS A 3 -33.37 -23.26 -27.58
CA LYS A 3 -32.24 -24.00 -26.97
C LYS A 3 -30.86 -23.38 -27.27
N ARG A 4 -30.63 -22.86 -28.48
CA ARG A 4 -29.34 -22.25 -28.86
C ARG A 4 -29.11 -20.89 -28.19
N LEU A 5 -30.18 -20.09 -28.01
CA LEU A 5 -30.10 -18.83 -27.26
C LEU A 5 -29.80 -19.03 -25.76
N LYS A 6 -30.39 -20.07 -25.13
CA LYS A 6 -30.09 -20.42 -23.73
C LYS A 6 -28.65 -20.88 -23.53
N ASN A 7 -28.09 -21.60 -24.50
CA ASN A 7 -26.69 -22.03 -24.44
C ASN A 7 -25.73 -20.84 -24.63
N LEU A 8 -26.02 -19.92 -25.56
CA LEU A 8 -25.24 -18.67 -25.70
C LEU A 8 -25.27 -17.83 -24.43
N SER A 9 -26.43 -17.70 -23.76
CA SER A 9 -26.50 -16.97 -22.50
C SER A 9 -25.69 -17.64 -21.39
N GLY A 10 -25.70 -18.98 -21.33
CA GLY A 10 -24.90 -19.73 -20.35
C GLY A 10 -23.40 -19.55 -20.56
N GLU A 11 -22.94 -19.65 -21.81
CA GLU A 11 -21.52 -19.45 -22.17
C GLU A 11 -21.04 -18.03 -21.87
N ILE A 12 -21.85 -17.00 -22.17
CA ILE A 12 -21.53 -15.60 -21.85
C ILE A 12 -21.40 -15.39 -20.33
N PHE A 13 -22.30 -15.98 -19.54
CA PHE A 13 -22.24 -15.91 -18.07
C PHE A 13 -20.98 -16.58 -17.52
N VAL A 14 -20.60 -17.74 -18.06
CA VAL A 14 -19.38 -18.44 -17.65
C VAL A 14 -18.14 -17.62 -18.01
N LEU A 15 -18.11 -17.00 -19.20
CA LEU A 15 -17.01 -16.14 -19.66
C LEU A 15 -16.86 -14.89 -18.79
N LEU A 16 -17.97 -14.22 -18.45
CA LEU A 16 -17.94 -13.07 -17.53
C LEU A 16 -17.48 -13.49 -16.13
N GLY A 17 -17.95 -14.64 -15.64
CA GLY A 17 -17.53 -15.19 -14.36
C GLY A 17 -16.03 -15.48 -14.31
N THR A 18 -15.47 -16.12 -15.34
CA THR A 18 -14.03 -16.40 -15.40
C THR A 18 -13.18 -15.14 -15.53
N VAL A 19 -13.64 -14.14 -16.28
CA VAL A 19 -12.94 -12.84 -16.35
C VAL A 19 -12.93 -12.15 -14.98
N ILE A 20 -14.04 -12.14 -14.25
CA ILE A 20 -14.10 -11.54 -12.91
C ILE A 20 -13.18 -12.27 -11.93
N VAL A 21 -13.17 -13.60 -11.96
CA VAL A 21 -12.30 -14.41 -11.10
C VAL A 21 -10.82 -14.19 -11.47
N ALA A 22 -10.48 -14.19 -12.76
CA ALA A 22 -9.13 -13.89 -13.22
C ALA A 22 -8.69 -12.47 -12.83
N LEU A 23 -9.60 -11.50 -12.90
CA LEU A 23 -9.35 -10.14 -12.42
C LEU A 23 -9.11 -10.14 -10.92
N ALA A 24 -9.94 -10.81 -10.12
CA ALA A 24 -9.76 -10.91 -8.67
C ALA A 24 -8.40 -11.53 -8.32
N PHE A 25 -7.99 -12.60 -9.00
CA PHE A 25 -6.66 -13.19 -8.83
C PHE A 25 -5.55 -12.26 -9.27
N TYR A 26 -5.69 -11.59 -10.42
CA TYR A 26 -4.71 -10.59 -10.87
C TYR A 26 -4.54 -9.48 -9.84
N LEU A 27 -5.64 -8.95 -9.31
CA LEU A 27 -5.60 -7.96 -8.23
C LEU A 27 -4.90 -8.57 -7.01
N VAL A 28 -5.29 -9.73 -6.49
CA VAL A 28 -4.62 -10.36 -5.33
C VAL A 28 -3.11 -10.56 -5.54
N PHE A 29 -2.69 -11.08 -6.70
CA PHE A 29 -1.29 -11.40 -6.97
C PHE A 29 -0.43 -10.19 -7.33
N THR A 30 -1.02 -9.13 -7.90
CA THR A 30 -0.30 -7.87 -8.19
C THR A 30 -0.43 -6.82 -7.09
N TRP A 31 -1.43 -6.95 -6.22
CA TRP A 31 -1.72 -6.03 -5.10
C TRP A 31 -1.18 -6.53 -3.77
N GLY A 32 -0.67 -7.75 -3.71
CA GLY A 32 0.07 -8.21 -2.54
C GLY A 32 1.33 -7.38 -2.41
N ASP A 33 1.27 -6.29 -1.64
CA ASP A 33 2.16 -5.84 -0.54
C ASP A 33 3.67 -6.12 -0.61
N ARG A 34 4.19 -6.55 -1.74
CA ARG A 34 5.55 -7.07 -1.94
C ARG A 34 6.39 -6.16 -2.81
N ALA A 35 5.79 -5.12 -3.39
CA ALA A 35 6.55 -4.06 -4.03
C ALA A 35 7.19 -3.20 -2.94
N VAL A 36 8.37 -3.66 -2.51
CA VAL A 36 9.26 -2.88 -1.65
C VAL A 36 10.13 -2.02 -2.57
N THR A 37 10.16 -0.72 -2.34
CA THR A 37 10.92 0.23 -3.16
C THR A 37 11.61 1.24 -2.27
N MET A 38 12.87 1.55 -2.59
CA MET A 38 13.59 2.63 -1.94
C MET A 38 13.31 3.93 -2.66
N ILE A 39 12.93 4.96 -1.90
CA ILE A 39 12.66 6.30 -2.41
C ILE A 39 13.35 7.33 -1.52
N GLU A 40 13.67 8.49 -2.07
CA GLU A 40 14.09 9.63 -1.27
C GLU A 40 12.86 10.44 -0.85
N ILE A 41 12.80 10.82 0.43
CA ILE A 41 11.77 11.69 0.98
C ILE A 41 12.40 12.76 1.87
N THR A 42 11.91 14.00 1.78
CA THR A 42 12.16 15.02 2.79
C THR A 42 10.92 15.19 3.65
N VAL A 43 11.07 14.99 4.97
CA VAL A 43 9.93 15.03 5.90
C VAL A 43 9.50 16.46 6.14
N VAL A 44 8.25 16.80 5.82
CA VAL A 44 7.68 18.14 6.06
C VAL A 44 6.75 18.13 7.28
N GLU A 45 6.04 17.04 7.50
CA GLU A 45 5.12 16.91 8.62
C GLU A 45 5.14 15.49 9.18
N LYS A 46 4.94 15.38 10.49
CA LYS A 46 4.88 14.11 11.20
C LYS A 46 3.74 14.15 12.22
N VAL A 47 2.79 13.23 12.11
CA VAL A 47 1.61 13.14 12.98
C VAL A 47 1.56 11.77 13.65
N ASP A 48 1.48 11.78 14.97
CA ASP A 48 1.22 10.58 15.77
C ASP A 48 -0.29 10.33 15.83
N ASN A 49 -0.76 9.31 15.12
CA ASN A 49 -2.15 8.85 15.13
C ASN A 49 -2.26 7.49 15.82
N SER A 50 -1.28 7.13 16.67
CA SER A 50 -1.31 5.85 17.36
C SER A 50 -2.41 5.83 18.41
N GLU A 51 -3.23 4.78 18.36
CA GLU A 51 -4.23 4.48 19.37
C GLU A 51 -3.74 3.30 20.22
N ALA A 52 -4.28 3.09 21.42
CA ALA A 52 -3.85 2.06 22.35
C ALA A 52 -3.69 0.68 21.65
N GLY A 53 -2.42 0.28 21.41
CA GLY A 53 -2.06 -1.00 20.78
C GLY A 53 -1.89 -0.98 19.25
N LYS A 54 -2.13 0.14 18.55
CA LYS A 54 -1.92 0.27 17.10
C LYS A 54 -0.87 1.32 16.79
N SER A 55 0.30 0.88 16.31
CA SER A 55 1.33 1.75 15.76
C SER A 55 0.89 2.27 14.39
N TYR A 56 0.14 3.37 14.36
CA TYR A 56 -0.29 4.04 13.13
C TYR A 56 0.20 5.48 13.14
N TYR A 57 1.25 5.75 12.36
CA TYR A 57 1.80 7.10 12.23
C TYR A 57 1.64 7.62 10.81
N ARG A 58 1.63 8.94 10.65
CA ARG A 58 1.57 9.60 9.33
C ARG A 58 2.78 10.51 9.15
N VAL A 59 3.34 10.49 7.94
CA VAL A 59 4.43 11.37 7.51
C VAL A 59 4.08 11.97 6.16
N THR A 60 4.26 13.27 6.02
CA THR A 60 4.08 13.99 4.75
C THR A 60 5.44 14.38 4.21
N ALA A 61 5.71 14.03 2.95
CA ALA A 61 6.92 14.42 2.24
C ALA A 61 6.77 15.80 1.56
N ASP A 62 7.89 16.41 1.22
CA ASP A 62 8.02 17.65 0.44
C ASP A 62 7.31 17.60 -0.92
N THR A 63 7.24 16.43 -1.53
CA THR A 63 6.46 16.17 -2.75
C THR A 63 4.94 16.27 -2.55
N GLY A 64 4.46 16.44 -1.30
CA GLY A 64 3.06 16.42 -0.93
C GLY A 64 2.48 15.00 -0.81
N GLU A 65 3.29 13.96 -0.93
CA GLU A 65 2.84 12.59 -0.71
C GLU A 65 2.76 12.26 0.78
N GLU A 66 1.65 11.65 1.19
CA GLU A 66 1.46 11.14 2.54
C GLU A 66 1.78 9.65 2.62
N PHE A 67 2.58 9.30 3.61
CA PHE A 67 2.98 7.95 3.96
C PHE A 67 2.38 7.58 5.32
N VAL A 68 2.12 6.28 5.49
CA VAL A 68 1.85 5.71 6.81
C VAL A 68 3.08 4.99 7.32
N ILE A 69 3.18 4.86 8.65
CA ILE A 69 4.17 4.01 9.29
C ILE A 69 3.41 3.10 10.23
N GLN A 70 3.30 1.84 9.83
CA GLN A 70 2.58 0.81 10.56
C GLN A 70 3.35 -0.50 10.59
N ASN A 71 3.13 -1.29 11.63
CA ASN A 71 3.68 -2.64 11.70
C ASN A 71 3.05 -3.46 10.55
N ALA A 72 3.89 -4.04 9.71
CA ALA A 72 3.48 -4.93 8.64
C ALA A 72 3.77 -6.36 9.09
N GLU A 73 2.88 -6.91 9.92
CA GLU A 73 3.03 -8.24 10.53
C GLU A 73 3.20 -9.34 9.47
N SER A 74 2.44 -9.23 8.38
CA SER A 74 2.51 -10.14 7.22
C SER A 74 3.85 -10.11 6.48
N GLN A 75 4.66 -9.07 6.71
CA GLN A 75 5.97 -8.86 6.10
C GLN A 75 7.12 -8.94 7.12
N GLY A 76 6.81 -9.22 8.41
CA GLY A 76 7.81 -9.32 9.48
C GLY A 76 8.34 -7.99 10.01
N PHE A 77 7.72 -6.85 9.67
CA PHE A 77 8.19 -5.53 10.12
C PHE A 77 7.42 -5.04 11.35
N TYR A 78 8.12 -4.94 12.49
CA TYR A 78 7.58 -4.50 13.79
C TYR A 78 8.25 -3.22 14.33
N ALA A 79 8.85 -2.44 13.44
CA ALA A 79 9.70 -1.30 13.81
C ALA A 79 9.00 0.06 13.65
N ALA A 80 7.67 0.12 13.47
CA ALA A 80 6.97 1.36 13.09
C ALA A 80 7.28 2.53 14.03
N SER A 81 7.21 2.32 15.35
CA SER A 81 7.52 3.36 16.33
C SER A 81 8.99 3.80 16.29
N LYS A 82 9.92 2.91 15.95
CA LYS A 82 11.35 3.23 15.81
C LYS A 82 11.57 4.10 14.58
N VAL A 83 10.99 3.73 13.45
CA VAL A 83 11.07 4.51 12.19
C VAL A 83 10.47 5.90 12.39
N PHE A 84 9.29 5.99 13.01
CA PHE A 84 8.65 7.27 13.31
C PHE A 84 9.51 8.19 14.19
N LYS A 85 10.16 7.63 15.22
CA LYS A 85 11.04 8.41 16.11
C LYS A 85 12.29 8.93 15.41
N MET A 86 12.82 8.17 14.46
CA MET A 86 14.04 8.51 13.72
C MET A 86 13.81 9.56 12.63
N LEU A 87 12.61 9.64 12.07
CA LEU A 87 12.28 10.66 11.07
C LEU A 87 12.10 12.03 11.72
N GLU A 88 12.91 13.01 11.31
CA GLU A 88 12.87 14.39 11.76
C GLU A 88 12.32 15.32 10.67
N VAL A 89 11.51 16.30 11.07
CA VAL A 89 10.99 17.31 10.15
C VAL A 89 12.14 18.17 9.61
N GLY A 90 12.14 18.41 8.30
CA GLY A 90 13.17 19.15 7.57
C GLY A 90 14.38 18.31 7.15
N ARG A 91 14.41 17.00 7.45
CA ARG A 91 15.50 16.09 7.06
C ARG A 91 15.11 15.18 5.90
N THR A 92 16.11 14.81 5.11
CA THR A 92 15.98 13.91 3.96
C THR A 92 16.42 12.50 4.31
N TYR A 93 15.67 11.51 3.84
CA TYR A 93 15.91 10.10 4.11
C TYR A 93 15.74 9.27 2.84
N GLN A 94 16.56 8.23 2.71
CA GLN A 94 16.29 7.09 1.84
C GLN A 94 15.31 6.18 2.59
N ALA A 95 14.03 6.26 2.24
CA ALA A 95 12.95 5.49 2.85
C ALA A 95 12.65 4.23 2.04
N LEU A 96 12.66 3.09 2.72
CA LEU A 96 12.14 1.85 2.18
C LEU A 96 10.63 1.83 2.40
N VAL A 97 9.88 1.85 1.30
CA VAL A 97 8.42 1.86 1.32
C VAL A 97 7.86 0.58 0.73
N THR A 98 6.75 0.12 1.29
CA THR A 98 5.97 -1.01 0.80
C THR A 98 4.55 -0.58 0.47
N GLY A 99 3.89 -1.35 -0.39
CA GLY A 99 2.56 -1.06 -0.89
C GLY A 99 2.54 -0.06 -2.04
N ARG A 100 1.37 0.08 -2.67
CA ARG A 100 1.18 0.93 -3.85
C ARG A 100 0.23 2.07 -3.52
N ARG A 101 0.56 3.29 -3.96
CA ARG A 101 -0.33 4.45 -3.82
C ARG A 101 -1.54 4.28 -4.73
N ILE A 102 -2.75 4.29 -4.17
CA ILE A 102 -4.00 4.34 -4.94
C ILE A 102 -4.79 5.55 -4.45
N PRO A 103 -4.68 6.71 -5.15
CA PRO A 103 -5.31 7.96 -4.72
C PRO A 103 -6.82 7.85 -4.54
N ILE A 104 -7.49 7.10 -5.41
CA ILE A 104 -8.96 6.93 -5.41
C ILE A 104 -9.45 6.17 -4.18
N LEU A 105 -8.63 5.29 -3.59
CA LEU A 105 -8.98 4.48 -2.43
C LEU A 105 -8.37 5.02 -1.13
N GLY A 106 -7.71 6.18 -1.15
CA GLY A 106 -7.02 6.74 0.02
C GLY A 106 -5.87 5.86 0.54
N MET A 107 -5.42 4.88 -0.26
CA MET A 107 -4.36 3.96 0.12
C MET A 107 -3.01 4.65 0.03
N LYS A 108 -2.33 4.71 1.18
CA LYS A 108 -0.99 5.29 1.35
C LYS A 108 0.05 4.19 1.39
N ARG A 109 1.26 4.51 0.93
CA ARG A 109 2.41 3.60 1.06
C ARG A 109 2.88 3.57 2.51
N ASN A 110 3.39 2.42 2.94
CA ASN A 110 3.91 2.23 4.28
C ASN A 110 5.43 2.34 4.30
N ILE A 111 6.00 3.24 5.12
CA ILE A 111 7.44 3.28 5.35
C ILE A 111 7.78 2.18 6.37
N ILE A 112 8.66 1.27 5.97
CA ILE A 112 9.12 0.15 6.81
C ILE A 112 10.52 0.36 7.37
N GLU A 113 11.34 1.17 6.70
CA GLU A 113 12.67 1.55 7.12
C GLU A 113 13.02 2.92 6.55
N ALA A 114 13.90 3.67 7.21
CA ALA A 114 14.47 4.89 6.65
C ALA A 114 15.94 5.00 7.06
N ILE A 115 16.75 5.60 6.21
CA ILE A 115 18.17 5.83 6.45
C ILE A 115 18.44 7.30 6.16
N PRO A 116 19.12 8.05 7.05
CA PRO A 116 19.47 9.44 6.79
C PRO A 116 20.21 9.56 5.45
N SER A 117 19.72 10.46 4.58
CA SER A 117 20.44 10.80 3.33
C SER A 117 21.54 11.82 3.69
N PRO A 118 22.76 11.67 3.17
CA PRO A 118 23.88 12.59 3.44
C PRO A 118 23.64 14.03 2.96
#